data_AF-A0A2V6MCI3-F1
#
_entry.id   AF-A0A2V6MCI3-F1
#
_cell.length_a   1.000
_cell.length_b   1.000
_cell.length_c   1.000
_cell.angle_alpha   90.00
_cell.angle_beta   90.00
_cell.angle_gamma   90.00
#
_symmetry.space_group_name_H-M   'P 1'
#
loop_
_entity.id
_entity.type
_entity.pdbx_description
1 polymer ?
#
loop_
_entity_poly.entity_id
_entity_poly.type
_entity_poly.pdbx_seq_one_letter_code
_entity_poly.pdbx_strand_id
1 'polypeptide(L)' 'GLRLITLHNLHFYLDLMKRVRAEVEAGTFDEFRKNFVSNYKTREVDLA' A
#
# COMPACT_ATOMS: atom_id res chain seq x y z
N GLY A 1 -20.86 4.91 6.74
CA GLY A 1 -19.49 4.60 7.19
C GLY A 1 -18.86 3.47 6.39
N LEU A 2 -19.32 2.24 6.59
CA LEU A 2 -18.68 1.01 6.07
C LEU A 2 -18.45 0.99 4.54
N ARG A 3 -19.44 1.43 3.75
CA ARG A 3 -19.29 1.50 2.28
C ARG A 3 -18.15 2.40 1.82
N LEU A 4 -17.94 3.54 2.49
CA LEU A 4 -16.87 4.47 2.15
C LEU A 4 -15.50 3.90 2.51
N ILE A 5 -15.42 3.19 3.64
CA ILE A 5 -14.20 2.49 4.07
C ILE A 5 -13.83 1.41 3.05
N THR A 6 -14.80 0.59 2.62
CA THR A 6 -14.56 -0.43 1.59
C THR A 6 -14.07 0.19 0.29
N LEU A 7 -14.68 1.30 -0.15
CA LEU A 7 -14.27 1.98 -1.38
C LEU A 7 -12.86 2.55 -1.28
N HIS A 8 -12.54 3.19 -0.15
CA HIS A 8 -11.19 3.71 0.11
C HIS A 8 -10.15 2.59 0.09
N ASN A 9 -10.42 1.48 0.80
CA ASN A 9 -9.51 0.34 0.85
C ASN A 9 -9.29 -0.23 -0.56
N LEU A 10 -10.36 -0.47 -1.31
CA LEU A 10 -10.23 -1.01 -2.66
C LEU A 10 -9.45 -0.08 -3.58
N HIS A 11 -9.72 1.23 -3.51
CA HIS A 11 -8.98 2.23 -4.27
C HIS A 11 -7.48 2.18 -3.94
N PHE A 12 -7.14 2.15 -2.65
CA PHE A 12 -5.75 2.05 -2.19
C PHE A 12 -5.07 0.77 -2.71
N TYR A 13 -5.70 -0.39 -2.57
CA TYR A 13 -5.12 -1.66 -3.03
C TYR A 13 -4.92 -1.70 -4.55
N LEU A 14 -5.90 -1.20 -5.31
CA LEU A 14 -5.79 -1.14 -6.77
C LEU A 14 -4.67 -0.20 -7.22
N ASP A 15 -4.52 0.96 -6.58
CA ASP A 15 -3.44 1.90 -6.86
C ASP A 15 -2.07 1.32 -6.48
N LEU A 16 -1.96 0.72 -5.30
CA LEU A 16 -0.74 0.06 -4.85
C LEU A 16 -0.29 -1.00 -5.86
N MET A 17 -1.21 -1.86 -6.33
CA MET A 17 -0.88 -2.89 -7.30
C MET A 17 -0.51 -2.33 -8.68
N LYS A 18 -1.06 -1.19 -9.09
CA LYS A 18 -0.63 -0.50 -10.33
C LYS A 18 0.83 -0.06 -10.22
N ARG A 19 1.21 0.56 -9.10
CA ARG A 19 2.58 1.01 -8.86
C ARG A 19 3.56 -0.16 -8.78
N VAL A 20 3.19 -1.23 -8.06
CA VAL A 20 3.99 -2.46 -8.00
C VAL A 20 4.31 -3.00 -9.40
N ARG A 21 3.31 -3.09 -10.29
CA ARG A 21 3.54 -3.57 -11.66
C ARG A 21 4.52 -2.69 -12.43
N ALA A 22 4.36 -1.38 -12.35
CA ALA A 22 5.27 -0.44 -13.03
C ALA A 22 6.73 -0.59 -12.55
N GLU A 23 6.94 -0.76 -11.24
CA GLU A 23 8.29 -0.93 -10.67
C GLU A 23 8.89 -2.31 -10.97
N VAL A 24 8.06 -3.35 -11.13
CA VAL A 24 8.51 -4.66 -11.61
C VAL A 24 8.95 -4.59 -13.06
N GLU A 25 8.18 -3.92 -13.92
CA GLU A 25 8.54 -3.70 -15.33
C GLU A 25 9.81 -2.85 -15.49
N ALA A 26 10.01 -1.87 -14.60
CA ALA A 26 11.20 -1.03 -14.56
C ALA A 26 12.42 -1.69 -13.89
N GLY A 27 12.25 -2.86 -13.24
CA GLY A 27 13.32 -3.55 -12.51
C GLY A 27 13.69 -2.91 -11.16
N THR A 28 12.92 -1.93 -10.68
CA THR A 28 13.16 -1.14 -9.45
C THR A 28 12.32 -1.60 -8.26
N PHE A 29 11.64 -2.75 -8.37
CA PHE A 29 10.73 -3.25 -7.34
C PHE A 29 11.34 -3.40 -5.93
N ASP A 30 12.61 -3.83 -5.79
CA ASP A 30 13.21 -4.02 -4.47
C ASP A 30 13.40 -2.69 -3.71
N GLU A 31 13.74 -1.62 -4.42
CA GLU A 31 13.82 -0.27 -3.85
C GLU A 31 12.43 0.25 -3.48
N PHE A 32 11.46 0.11 -4.39
CA PHE A 32 10.07 0.43 -4.12
C PHE A 32 9.57 -0.26 -2.84
N ARG A 33 9.81 -1.57 -2.70
CA ARG A 33 9.39 -2.37 -1.55
C ARG A 33 10.04 -1.88 -0.25
N LYS A 34 11.35 -1.62 -0.26
CA LYS A 34 12.07 -1.09 0.92
C LYS A 34 11.49 0.26 1.36
N ASN A 35 11.28 1.16 0.42
CA ASN A 35 10.70 2.48 0.67
C ASN A 35 9.24 2.39 1.12
N PHE A 36 8.46 1.46 0.57
CA PHE A 36 7.08 1.26 0.99
C PHE A 36 7.00 0.76 2.43
N VAL A 37 7.75 -0.29 2.79
CA VAL A 37 7.72 -0.88 4.14
C VAL A 37 8.25 0.09 5.20
N SER A 38 9.30 0.86 4.90
CA SER A 38 9.85 1.83 5.86
C SER A 38 8.87 2.96 6.20
N ASN A 39 8.00 3.32 5.25
CA ASN A 39 7.02 4.40 5.42
C ASN A 39 5.62 3.90 5.78
N TYR A 40 5.35 2.60 5.63
CA TYR A 40 4.04 2.02 5.94
C TYR A 40 3.86 1.88 7.44
N LYS A 41 3.29 2.93 8.06
CA LYS A 41 2.89 2.89 9.46
C LYS A 41 1.60 2.10 9.58
N THR A 42 1.69 0.86 10.06
CA THR A 42 0.53 0.19 10.66
C THR A 42 0.07 1.06 11.83
N ARG A 43 -1.24 1.31 11.95
CA ARG A 43 -1.79 1.90 13.18
C ARG A 43 -1.23 1.11 14.36
N GLU A 44 -0.61 1.80 15.32
CA GLU A 44 -0.33 1.19 16.62
C GLU A 44 -1.66 0.64 17.10
N VAL A 45 -1.72 -0.68 17.27
CA VAL A 45 -2.84 -1.28 17.97
C VAL A 45 -2.60 -0.90 19.41
N ASP A 46 -3.24 0.17 19.87
CA ASP A 46 -3.39 0.46 21.29
C ASP A 46 -4.08 -0.77 21.90
N LEU A 47 -3.26 -1.70 22.40
CA LEU A 47 -3.67 -2.80 23.24
C LEU A 47 -4.00 -2.17 24.60
N ALA A 48 -5.22 -1.65 24.71
CA ALA A 48 -5.86 -1.30 25.97
C ALA A 48 -6.27 -2.56 26.75
#